data_AF-A0A2G6UCT4-F1
#
_entry.id   AF-A0A2G6UCT4-F1
#
_cell.length_a   1.000
_cell.length_b   1.000
_cell.length_c   1.000
_cell.angle_alpha   90.00
_cell.angle_beta   90.00
_cell.angle_gamma   90.00
#
_symmetry.space_group_name_H-M   'P 1'
#
loop_
_entity.id
_entity.type
_entity.pdbx_description
1 polymer ?
#
loop_
_entity_poly.entity_id
_entity_poly.type
_entity_poly.pdbx_seq_one_letter_code
_entity_poly.pdbx_strand_id
1 'polypeptide(L)'
;MSRVKLEAIWQHEKVLPYILTTLKDKINEITAVEKIFLFGSRGRISFEQWKDLEGKDWDVLVQGKCKLKNANVLVDKDYHLDLIVLDEEQITKYYSENRLTMVFPDNELNSLMAKNESDE
;
A
#
# COMPACT_ATOMS: atom_id res chain seq x y z
N MET A 1 11.59 -4.25 -17.84
CA MET A 1 12.11 -4.60 -16.51
C MET A 1 12.16 -3.33 -15.67
N SER A 2 11.48 -3.27 -14.52
CA SER A 2 11.55 -2.11 -13.60
C SER A 2 12.99 -1.95 -13.11
N ARG A 3 13.53 -0.72 -13.21
CA ARG A 3 14.89 -0.37 -12.82
C ARG A 3 14.92 -0.21 -11.30
N VAL A 4 15.75 -1.00 -10.62
CA VAL A 4 16.02 -0.83 -9.19
C VAL A 4 16.68 0.53 -8.99
N LYS A 5 16.06 1.44 -8.23
CA LYS A 5 16.66 2.73 -7.87
C LYS A 5 17.21 2.63 -6.46
N LEU A 6 18.52 2.53 -6.33
CA LEU A 6 19.21 2.31 -5.05
C LEU A 6 19.04 3.46 -4.05
N GLU A 7 18.65 4.65 -4.52
CA GLU A 7 18.47 5.85 -3.70
C GLU A 7 17.12 5.90 -2.97
N ALA A 8 16.18 5.04 -3.34
CA ALA A 8 14.82 5.06 -2.81
C ALA A 8 14.65 4.21 -1.54
N ILE A 9 13.71 4.61 -0.69
CA ILE A 9 13.37 3.88 0.53
C ILE A 9 12.38 2.77 0.17
N TRP A 10 12.87 1.52 0.16
CA TRP A 10 12.10 0.34 -0.25
C TRP A 10 11.69 -0.59 0.88
N GLN A 11 12.27 -0.38 2.07
CA GLN A 11 12.14 -1.30 3.20
C GLN A 11 10.71 -1.27 3.74
N HIS A 12 10.05 -2.43 3.79
CA HIS A 12 8.66 -2.57 4.22
C HIS A 12 8.39 -1.96 5.60
N GLU A 13 9.37 -2.04 6.51
CA GLU A 13 9.33 -1.47 7.86
C GLU A 13 9.21 0.06 7.86
N LYS A 14 9.62 0.73 6.77
CA LYS A 14 9.54 2.18 6.62
C LYS A 14 8.37 2.60 5.75
N VAL A 15 8.06 1.85 4.69
CA VAL A 15 7.01 2.22 3.73
C VAL A 15 5.63 1.96 4.32
N LEU A 16 5.42 0.83 4.99
CA LEU A 16 4.09 0.47 5.48
C LEU A 16 3.58 1.41 6.58
N PRO A 17 4.38 1.80 7.61
CA PRO A 17 3.95 2.82 8.56
C PRO A 17 3.65 4.15 7.88
N TYR A 18 4.42 4.56 6.87
CA TYR A 18 4.14 5.78 6.11
C TYR A 18 2.79 5.70 5.39
N ILE A 19 2.47 4.59 4.73
CA ILE A 19 1.18 4.35 4.06
C ILE A 19 0.02 4.44 5.06
N LEU A 20 0.16 3.76 6.21
CA LEU A 20 -0.91 3.62 7.20
C LEU A 20 -1.09 4.86 8.12
N THR A 21 -0.11 5.78 8.13
CA THR A 21 -0.15 7.01 8.91
C THR A 21 -0.18 8.24 8.01
N THR A 22 0.99 8.80 7.65
CA THR A 22 1.13 10.08 6.95
C THR A 22 0.36 10.11 5.64
N LEU A 23 0.42 9.06 4.82
CA LEU A 23 -0.28 9.01 3.55
C LEU A 23 -1.81 8.95 3.77
N LYS A 24 -2.26 8.05 4.64
CA LYS A 24 -3.68 7.93 5.00
C LYS A 24 -4.23 9.25 5.53
N ASP A 25 -3.50 9.92 6.43
CA ASP A 25 -3.92 11.19 7.03
C ASP A 25 -4.01 12.30 5.98
N LYS A 26 -3.03 12.41 5.08
CA LYS A 26 -3.10 13.33 3.93
C LYS A 26 -4.29 13.07 3.01
N ILE A 27 -4.64 11.80 2.76
CA ILE A 27 -5.83 11.48 1.96
C ILE A 27 -7.10 11.80 2.74
N ASN A 28 -7.12 11.52 4.05
CA ASN A 28 -8.24 11.83 4.96
C ASN A 28 -8.56 13.32 5.04
N GLU A 29 -7.59 14.22 4.81
CA GLU A 29 -7.83 15.66 4.67
C GLU A 29 -8.71 16.00 3.45
N ILE A 30 -8.75 15.12 2.43
CA ILE A 30 -9.48 15.33 1.17
C ILE A 30 -10.75 14.44 1.10
N THR A 31 -10.64 13.17 1.46
CA THR A 31 -11.74 12.20 1.50
C THR A 31 -11.52 11.17 2.60
N ALA A 32 -12.59 10.74 3.27
CA ALA A 32 -12.50 9.66 4.24
C ALA A 32 -11.98 8.38 3.58
N VAL A 33 -10.84 7.89 4.07
CA VAL A 33 -10.23 6.62 3.70
C VAL A 33 -10.97 5.48 4.41
N GLU A 34 -11.57 4.60 3.61
CA GLU A 34 -12.32 3.46 4.11
C GLU A 34 -11.45 2.19 4.16
N LYS A 35 -10.68 1.95 3.10
CA LYS A 35 -9.82 0.77 2.96
C LYS A 35 -8.52 1.14 2.26
N ILE A 36 -7.44 0.45 2.61
CA ILE A 36 -6.17 0.53 1.87
C ILE A 36 -5.78 -0.87 1.44
N PHE A 37 -5.43 -0.99 0.17
CA PHE A 37 -5.01 -2.21 -0.48
C PHE A 37 -3.61 -2.04 -1.07
N LEU A 38 -2.85 -3.13 -1.07
CA LEU A 38 -1.66 -3.28 -1.89
C LEU A 38 -2.01 -4.16 -3.08
N PHE A 39 -1.56 -3.75 -4.27
CA PHE A 39 -1.70 -4.53 -5.49
C PHE A 39 -0.32 -4.82 -6.10
N GLY A 40 -0.28 -5.21 -7.36
CA GLY A 40 0.99 -5.46 -8.06
C GLY A 40 1.75 -6.67 -7.49
N SER A 41 3.06 -6.53 -7.27
CA SER A 41 3.90 -7.63 -6.76
C SER A 41 3.57 -7.99 -5.31
N ARG A 42 3.34 -6.99 -4.44
CA ARG A 42 3.05 -7.19 -3.01
C ARG A 42 1.65 -7.74 -2.75
N GLY A 43 0.69 -7.43 -3.62
CA GLY A 43 -0.65 -8.02 -3.55
C GLY A 43 -0.73 -9.51 -3.94
N ARG A 44 0.34 -10.09 -4.52
CA ARG A 44 0.34 -11.47 -5.04
C ARG A 44 1.05 -12.50 -4.16
N ILE A 45 1.84 -12.04 -3.20
CA ILE A 45 2.70 -12.87 -2.35
C ILE A 45 2.43 -12.58 -0.87
N SER A 46 2.76 -13.53 0.00
CA SER A 46 2.58 -13.34 1.44
C SER A 46 3.61 -12.37 2.02
N PHE A 47 3.32 -11.81 3.19
CA PHE A 47 4.17 -10.80 3.84
C PHE A 47 5.60 -11.30 4.11
N GLU A 48 5.78 -12.57 4.45
CA GLU A 48 7.08 -13.18 4.74
C GLU A 48 8.00 -13.17 3.52
N GLN A 49 7.43 -13.10 2.31
CA GLN A 49 8.13 -13.06 1.04
C GLN A 49 8.40 -11.64 0.55
N TRP A 50 7.93 -10.60 1.26
CA TRP A 50 8.15 -9.22 0.83
C TRP A 50 9.61 -8.78 0.87
N LYS A 51 10.46 -9.45 1.65
CA LYS A 51 11.91 -9.28 1.63
C LYS A 51 12.50 -9.52 0.23
N ASP A 52 11.90 -10.43 -0.55
CA ASP A 52 12.34 -10.74 -1.93
C ASP A 52 11.93 -9.63 -2.93
N LEU A 53 11.12 -8.66 -2.48
CA LEU A 53 10.68 -7.49 -3.24
C LEU A 53 11.42 -6.21 -2.81
N GLU A 54 12.54 -6.32 -2.10
CA GLU A 54 13.39 -5.16 -1.82
C GLU A 54 13.82 -4.49 -3.14
N GLY A 55 13.76 -3.16 -3.18
CA GLY A 55 14.06 -2.39 -4.40
C GLY A 55 12.90 -2.29 -5.41
N LYS A 56 11.71 -2.82 -5.11
CA LYS A 56 10.52 -2.77 -5.98
C LYS A 56 9.52 -1.69 -5.55
N ASP A 57 8.91 -1.06 -6.56
CA ASP A 57 7.78 -0.13 -6.47
C ASP A 57 6.63 -0.63 -5.57
N TRP A 58 5.98 0.29 -4.87
CA TRP A 58 4.83 0.03 -4.02
C TRP A 58 3.55 0.47 -4.70
N ASP A 59 2.75 -0.50 -5.12
CA ASP A 59 1.44 -0.29 -5.73
C ASP A 59 0.37 -0.19 -4.63
N VAL A 60 -0.15 1.03 -4.37
CA VAL A 60 -1.10 1.32 -3.28
C VAL A 60 -2.44 1.78 -3.85
N LEU A 61 -3.50 1.08 -3.50
CA LEU A 61 -4.89 1.42 -3.86
C LEU A 61 -5.66 1.82 -2.60
N VAL A 62 -6.24 3.01 -2.58
CA VAL A 62 -7.02 3.54 -1.46
C VAL A 62 -8.49 3.65 -1.86
N GLN A 63 -9.37 3.03 -1.08
CA GLN A 63 -10.81 3.24 -1.17
C GLN A 63 -11.18 4.49 -0.37
N GLY A 64 -11.67 5.51 -1.05
CA GLY A 64 -12.23 6.73 -0.45
C GLY A 64 -13.74 6.83 -0.64
N LYS A 65 -14.41 7.65 0.18
CA LYS A 65 -15.86 7.91 0.05
C LYS A 65 -16.26 8.66 -1.22
N CYS A 66 -15.33 9.39 -1.83
CA CYS A 66 -15.59 10.14 -3.04
C CYS A 66 -14.46 9.96 -4.05
N LYS A 67 -14.81 10.12 -5.34
CA LYS A 67 -13.89 9.95 -6.45
C LYS A 67 -12.81 11.05 -6.44
N LEU A 68 -11.58 10.67 -6.14
CA LEU A 68 -10.41 11.51 -6.32
C LEU A 68 -9.51 10.94 -7.41
N LYS A 69 -9.64 11.45 -8.64
CA LYS A 69 -8.75 11.05 -9.74
C LYS A 69 -7.44 11.83 -9.65
N ASN A 70 -6.56 11.46 -8.73
CA ASN A 70 -5.19 11.97 -8.66
C ASN A 70 -4.21 10.82 -8.44
N ALA A 71 -3.58 10.38 -9.52
CA ALA A 71 -2.39 9.52 -9.49
C ALA A 71 -1.19 10.45 -9.67
N ASN A 72 -0.72 11.05 -8.58
CA ASN A 72 0.60 11.66 -8.58
C ASN A 72 1.52 10.76 -7.75
N VAL A 73 2.68 10.45 -8.32
CA VAL A 73 3.78 9.83 -7.60
C VAL A 73 4.12 10.75 -6.42
N LEU A 74 3.90 10.28 -5.20
CA LEU A 74 4.31 10.99 -4.00
C LEU A 74 5.82 10.79 -3.86
N VAL A 75 6.60 11.70 -4.43
CA VAL A 75 8.07 11.79 -4.26
C VAL A 75 8.43 12.43 -2.91
N ASP A 76 7.50 12.45 -1.96
CA ASP A 76 7.78 12.96 -0.62
C ASP A 76 8.56 11.87 0.12
N LYS A 77 9.89 12.08 0.25
CA LYS A 77 10.89 11.22 0.96
C LYS A 77 11.48 10.02 0.20
N ASP A 78 11.74 10.13 -1.11
CA ASP A 78 12.39 9.06 -1.91
C ASP A 78 11.63 7.71 -1.89
N TYR A 79 10.34 7.73 -1.54
CA TYR A 79 9.47 6.58 -1.70
C TYR A 79 8.99 6.51 -3.15
N HIS A 80 9.10 5.34 -3.76
CA HIS A 80 8.48 5.06 -5.05
C HIS A 80 7.20 4.27 -4.84
N LEU A 81 6.12 5.03 -4.71
CA LEU A 81 4.77 4.51 -4.54
C LEU A 81 3.86 4.98 -5.67
N ASP A 82 3.18 4.03 -6.30
CA ASP A 82 2.13 4.26 -7.26
C ASP A 82 0.80 4.28 -6.51
N LEU A 83 0.27 5.49 -6.29
CA LEU A 83 -0.96 5.71 -5.55
C LEU A 83 -2.15 5.82 -6.50
N ILE A 84 -3.19 5.04 -6.21
CA ILE A 84 -4.50 5.11 -6.85
C ILE A 84 -5.54 5.33 -5.76
N VAL A 85 -6.39 6.35 -5.89
CA VAL A 85 -7.52 6.59 -4.97
C VAL A 85 -8.82 6.46 -5.76
N LEU A 86 -9.69 5.53 -5.35
CA LEU A 86 -10.94 5.21 -6.03
C LEU A 86 -12.10 5.04 -5.03
N ASP A 87 -13.32 5.09 -5.54
CA ASP A 87 -14.52 4.70 -4.80
C ASP A 87 -14.74 3.17 -4.89
N GLU A 88 -15.63 2.66 -4.05
CA GLU A 88 -15.97 1.23 -4.00
C GLU A 88 -16.48 0.69 -5.34
N GLU A 89 -17.28 1.47 -6.07
CA GLU A 89 -17.82 1.07 -7.37
C GLU A 89 -16.71 0.81 -8.40
N GLN A 90 -15.71 1.69 -8.48
CA GLN A 90 -14.59 1.51 -9.41
C GLN A 90 -13.64 0.39 -8.97
N ILE A 91 -13.40 0.21 -7.67
CA ILE A 91 -12.60 -0.92 -7.19
C ILE A 91 -13.29 -2.24 -7.57
N THR A 92 -14.60 -2.34 -7.31
CA THR A 92 -15.39 -3.53 -7.67
C THR A 92 -15.42 -3.77 -9.18
N LYS A 93 -15.44 -2.70 -9.99
CA LYS A 93 -15.50 -2.80 -11.45
C LYS A 93 -14.16 -3.17 -12.10
N TYR A 94 -13.05 -2.59 -11.63
CA TYR A 94 -11.75 -2.66 -12.30
C TYR A 94 -10.74 -3.57 -11.59
N TYR A 95 -10.96 -3.89 -10.32
CA TYR A 95 -10.03 -4.64 -9.49
C TYR A 95 -10.68 -5.85 -8.81
N SER A 96 -11.90 -6.24 -9.18
CA SER A 96 -12.58 -7.44 -8.64
C SER A 96 -11.83 -8.74 -8.88
N GLU A 97 -11.09 -8.84 -9.98
CA GLU A 97 -10.26 -10.01 -10.31
C GLU A 97 -8.79 -9.85 -9.88
N ASN A 98 -8.41 -8.68 -9.37
CA ASN A 98 -7.04 -8.41 -8.99
C ASN A 98 -6.76 -9.01 -7.61
N ARG A 99 -5.56 -9.58 -7.44
CA ARG A 99 -5.06 -9.94 -6.11
C ARG A 99 -4.74 -8.67 -5.34
N LEU A 100 -5.70 -8.23 -4.54
CA LEU A 100 -5.58 -7.12 -3.60
C LEU A 100 -5.30 -7.68 -2.21
N THR A 101 -4.26 -7.19 -1.56
CA THR A 101 -4.00 -7.45 -0.15
C THR A 101 -4.48 -6.25 0.65
N MET A 102 -5.52 -6.42 1.46
CA MET A 102 -6.01 -5.36 2.33
C MET A 102 -5.04 -5.18 3.51
N VAL A 103 -4.68 -3.94 3.81
CA VAL A 103 -3.81 -3.57 4.95
C VAL A 103 -4.51 -2.62 5.92
N PHE A 104 -5.69 -2.12 5.57
CA PHE A 104 -6.55 -1.29 6.42
C PHE A 104 -8.03 -1.47 6.03
N PRO A 105 -8.99 -1.55 6.98
CA PRO A 105 -8.80 -1.43 8.43
C PRO A 105 -8.28 -2.71 9.09
N ASP A 106 -8.52 -3.86 8.46
CA ASP A 106 -8.01 -5.14 8.92
C ASP A 106 -6.59 -5.32 8.39
N ASN A 107 -5.62 -5.27 9.29
CA ASN A 107 -4.23 -5.46 8.94
C ASN A 107 -3.88 -6.93 9.24
N GLU A 108 -3.97 -7.82 8.26
CA GLU A 108 -3.43 -9.19 8.40
C GLU A 108 -1.96 -9.17 8.86
N LEU A 109 -1.28 -8.07 8.57
CA LEU A 109 0.08 -7.75 8.98
C LEU A 109 0.22 -7.49 10.49
N ASN A 110 -0.79 -6.93 11.18
CA ASN A 110 -0.77 -6.82 12.65
C ASN A 110 -0.78 -8.22 13.29
N SER A 111 -1.55 -9.16 12.73
CA SER A 111 -1.56 -10.55 13.19
C SER A 111 -0.24 -11.28 12.96
N LEU A 112 0.54 -10.87 11.94
CA LEU A 112 1.87 -11.41 11.64
C LEU A 112 2.97 -10.75 12.48
N MET A 113 2.88 -9.44 12.73
CA MET A 113 3.80 -8.73 13.64
C MET A 113 3.63 -9.20 15.09
N ALA A 114 2.39 -9.42 15.54
CA ALA A 114 2.10 -9.96 16.87
C ALA A 114 2.66 -11.39 17.08
N LYS A 115 2.73 -12.20 16.01
CA LYS A 115 3.36 -13.53 16.08
C LYS A 115 4.88 -13.45 16.22
N ASN A 116 5.53 -12.49 15.55
CA ASN A 116 6.98 -12.32 15.65
C ASN A 116 7.44 -11.74 17.00
N GLU A 117 6.58 -11.01 17.73
CA GLU A 117 6.86 -10.58 19.12
C GLU A 117 6.70 -11.72 20.14
N SER A 118 6.16 -12.87 19.74
CA SER A 118 5.95 -14.03 20.63
C SER A 118 7.13 -15.02 20.64
N ASP A 119 8.11 -14.83 19.74
CA ASP A 119 9.24 -15.75 19.51
C ASP A 119 10.61 -15.14 19.89
N GLU A 120 10.64 -14.02 20.64
CA GLU A 120 11.83 -13.50 21.36
C GLU A 120 11.73 -13.76 22.88
#